data_AF-A0A9D0YWD5-F1
#
_entry.id   AF-A0A9D0YWD5-F1
#
_cell.length_a   1.000
_cell.length_b   1.000
_cell.length_c   1.000
_cell.angle_alpha   90.00
_cell.angle_beta   90.00
_cell.angle_gamma   90.00
#
_symmetry.space_group_name_H-M   'P 1'
#
loop_
_entity.id
_entity.type
_entity.pdbx_description
1 polymer ?
#
loop_
_entity_poly.entity_id
_entity_poly.type
_entity_poly.pdbx_seq_one_letter_code
_entity_poly.pdbx_strand_id
1 'polypeptide(L)'
;MKSAWLPLLVCLLLLTCPAALADAVCTSCGQPIAAPSEVTAEYCVWTCANPDCPMDGRAEIRYMHTPQAQAVPCDETVPCAYGCGTQIAGQAHSFQTHVSNGDGTHRLQCDNPDCDQVLVEQTPCSGGTATCSSPAVCVICGGPYGEKDLSTHIWGDWVVDGDGMHRSGCLRMGCWENRRDVCTRWTVAAADGQSVQVCPVCGGIDGEPALVRVEGAEYTMVDGVLPDGALCVREGTLADGTRAMTVAFVSESGFVSTDSAFRVTVPLVSEQDFCLLRVGPGSVPTEIRHTFSSGLLTFQAQGPGVYLLLPEA
;
A
#
# COMPACT_ATOMS: atom_id res chain seq x y z
N MET A 1 35.37 -85.53 -21.28
CA MET A 1 34.47 -86.44 -20.54
C MET A 1 33.50 -85.59 -19.74
N LYS A 2 32.18 -85.81 -19.94
CA LYS A 2 31.02 -85.67 -19.03
C LYS A 2 31.16 -84.71 -17.82
N SER A 3 30.22 -83.88 -17.38
CA SER A 3 28.85 -83.44 -17.73
C SER A 3 28.30 -82.78 -16.44
N ALA A 4 27.57 -81.66 -16.53
CA ALA A 4 26.56 -81.07 -15.57
C ALA A 4 26.55 -79.53 -15.79
N TRP A 5 25.51 -78.76 -16.18
CA TRP A 5 24.05 -78.71 -15.91
C TRP A 5 23.77 -78.81 -14.40
N LEU A 6 23.28 -77.83 -13.63
CA LEU A 6 22.30 -76.72 -13.75
C LEU A 6 22.32 -75.96 -12.37
N PRO A 7 21.49 -74.94 -12.01
CA PRO A 7 20.85 -73.78 -12.68
C PRO A 7 21.18 -72.42 -11.99
N LEU A 8 20.64 -71.35 -12.58
CA LEU A 8 20.47 -70.00 -12.03
C LEU A 8 20.06 -69.98 -10.55
N LEU A 9 20.83 -69.26 -9.72
CA LEU A 9 20.32 -68.66 -8.50
C LEU A 9 19.83 -67.25 -8.84
N VAL A 10 18.51 -67.14 -8.97
CA VAL A 10 17.80 -65.87 -8.83
C VAL A 10 18.20 -65.32 -7.46
N CYS A 11 19.08 -64.32 -7.47
CA CYS A 11 19.40 -63.53 -6.31
C CYS A 11 18.16 -62.66 -6.05
N LEU A 12 17.16 -63.29 -5.41
CA LEU A 12 16.03 -62.62 -4.79
C LEU A 12 16.66 -61.66 -3.79
N LEU A 13 16.79 -60.40 -4.19
CA LEU A 13 16.97 -59.27 -3.29
C LEU A 13 15.78 -59.34 -2.32
N LEU A 14 16.00 -60.05 -1.22
CA LEU A 14 15.28 -59.88 0.02
C LEU A 14 15.40 -58.39 0.33
N LEU A 15 14.38 -57.63 -0.06
CA LEU A 15 14.01 -56.42 0.64
C LEU A 15 13.83 -56.86 2.09
N THR A 16 14.89 -56.71 2.87
CA THR A 16 14.84 -56.78 4.32
C THR A 16 13.85 -55.70 4.73
N CYS A 17 12.64 -56.15 5.05
CA CYS A 17 11.66 -55.36 5.77
C CYS A 17 12.40 -54.68 6.94
N PRO A 18 12.41 -53.33 7.03
CA PRO A 18 13.04 -52.68 8.16
C PRO A 18 12.35 -53.21 9.42
N ALA A 19 13.16 -53.59 10.40
CA ALA A 19 12.73 -54.24 11.63
C ALA A 19 11.60 -53.45 12.32
N ALA A 20 10.35 -53.80 12.04
CA ALA A 20 9.19 -53.28 12.72
C ALA A 20 8.61 -54.40 13.58
N LEU A 21 9.09 -54.45 14.83
CA LEU A 21 8.47 -55.09 15.99
C LEU A 21 8.22 -56.61 15.94
N ALA A 22 9.24 -57.40 15.61
CA ALA A 22 9.27 -58.78 16.06
C ALA A 22 9.39 -58.92 17.60
N ASP A 23 9.68 -57.83 18.33
CA ASP A 23 10.07 -57.86 19.75
C ASP A 23 9.19 -57.00 20.70
N ALA A 24 7.99 -56.58 20.27
CA ALA A 24 7.10 -55.84 21.17
C ALA A 24 6.58 -56.75 22.31
N VAL A 25 6.81 -56.36 23.56
CA VAL A 25 6.43 -57.14 24.75
C VAL A 25 5.41 -56.39 25.61
N CYS A 26 4.51 -57.14 26.25
CA CYS A 26 3.56 -56.61 27.22
C CYS A 26 4.32 -56.05 28.43
N THR A 27 4.13 -54.77 28.74
CA THR A 27 4.80 -54.11 29.88
C THR A 27 4.40 -54.69 31.25
N SER A 28 3.28 -55.41 31.33
CA SER A 28 2.80 -56.04 32.58
C SER A 28 3.38 -57.44 32.84
N CYS A 29 3.65 -58.23 31.80
CA CYS A 29 4.08 -59.64 31.97
C CYS A 29 5.33 -60.03 31.16
N GLY A 30 5.87 -59.11 30.35
CA GLY A 30 7.07 -59.31 29.54
C GLY A 30 6.92 -60.30 28.38
N GLN A 31 5.72 -60.85 28.15
CA GLN A 31 5.46 -61.78 27.05
C GLN A 31 5.21 -61.04 25.72
N PRO A 32 5.44 -61.69 24.57
CA PRO A 32 5.16 -61.12 23.25
C PRO A 32 3.71 -60.66 23.12
N ILE A 33 3.47 -59.52 22.46
CA ILE A 33 2.12 -59.11 22.06
C ILE A 33 1.74 -59.75 20.72
N ALA A 34 0.46 -60.06 20.52
CA ALA A 34 -0.05 -60.58 19.25
C ALA A 34 -0.09 -59.47 18.19
N ALA A 35 -0.30 -59.83 16.93
CA ALA A 35 -0.64 -58.86 15.87
C ALA A 35 -1.86 -57.99 16.30
N PRO A 36 -1.96 -56.73 15.83
CA PRO A 36 -3.01 -55.82 16.29
C PRO A 36 -4.39 -56.40 16.01
N SER A 37 -5.26 -56.39 17.02
CA SER A 37 -6.61 -56.94 16.94
C SER A 37 -7.58 -56.01 16.19
N GLU A 38 -7.28 -54.71 16.19
CA GLU A 38 -8.02 -53.68 15.46
C GLU A 38 -7.05 -52.58 15.01
N VAL A 39 -7.21 -52.12 13.76
CA VAL A 39 -6.48 -50.98 13.21
C VAL A 39 -7.47 -50.05 12.54
N THR A 40 -7.60 -48.83 13.07
CA THR A 40 -8.43 -47.76 12.50
C THR A 40 -7.53 -46.66 11.92
N ALA A 41 -8.14 -45.61 11.38
CA ALA A 41 -7.41 -44.42 10.93
C ALA A 41 -6.77 -43.64 12.10
N GLU A 42 -7.29 -43.77 13.32
CA GLU A 42 -6.88 -42.95 14.48
C GLU A 42 -5.97 -43.72 15.44
N TYR A 43 -6.20 -45.03 15.60
CA TYR A 43 -5.50 -45.85 16.59
C TYR A 43 -5.35 -47.31 16.17
N CYS A 44 -4.46 -48.02 16.86
CA CYS A 44 -4.37 -49.47 16.82
C CYS A 44 -4.58 -50.06 18.22
N VAL A 45 -5.21 -51.23 18.28
CA VAL A 45 -5.47 -51.97 19.52
C VAL A 45 -4.65 -53.24 19.51
N TRP A 46 -3.93 -53.47 20.61
CA TRP A 46 -3.07 -54.63 20.80
C TRP A 46 -3.55 -55.44 22.00
N THR A 47 -3.51 -56.76 21.86
CA THR A 47 -3.87 -57.69 22.92
C THR A 47 -2.65 -58.50 23.36
N CYS A 48 -2.52 -58.70 24.68
CA CYS A 48 -1.49 -59.57 25.22
C CYS A 48 -1.80 -61.02 24.85
N ALA A 49 -0.81 -61.72 24.29
CA ALA A 49 -0.96 -63.13 23.91
C ALA A 49 -0.90 -64.10 25.12
N ASN A 50 -0.59 -63.60 26.33
CA ASN A 50 -0.50 -64.41 27.54
C ASN A 50 -1.90 -64.57 28.19
N PRO A 51 -2.50 -65.77 28.19
CA PRO A 51 -3.80 -66.01 28.82
C PRO A 51 -3.76 -65.86 30.35
N ASP A 52 -2.59 -66.00 30.97
CA ASP A 52 -2.38 -65.83 32.42
C ASP A 52 -1.80 -64.45 32.77
N CYS A 53 -1.97 -63.45 31.88
CA CYS A 53 -1.52 -62.10 32.15
C CYS A 53 -2.20 -61.57 33.44
N PRO A 54 -1.45 -61.00 34.42
CA PRO A 54 -2.00 -60.53 35.71
C PRO A 54 -3.10 -59.46 35.61
N MET A 55 -3.35 -58.95 34.40
CA MET A 55 -4.38 -57.96 34.07
C MET A 55 -5.71 -58.60 33.60
N ASP A 56 -6.08 -59.77 34.12
CA ASP A 56 -7.38 -60.47 33.88
C ASP A 56 -7.80 -60.56 32.40
N GLY A 57 -6.88 -60.95 31.51
CA GLY A 57 -7.21 -61.41 30.15
C GLY A 57 -7.91 -60.38 29.22
N ARG A 58 -7.95 -59.09 29.59
CA ARG A 58 -8.59 -58.01 28.79
C ARG A 58 -7.77 -56.71 28.75
N ALA A 59 -6.45 -56.81 28.68
CA ALA A 59 -5.63 -55.64 28.44
C ALA A 59 -5.59 -55.33 26.93
N GLU A 60 -6.69 -54.82 26.38
CA GLU A 60 -6.68 -54.13 25.10
C GLU A 60 -5.98 -52.78 25.31
N ILE A 61 -4.77 -52.63 24.76
CA ILE A 61 -4.05 -51.36 24.82
C ILE A 61 -4.27 -50.64 23.50
N ARG A 62 -4.93 -49.49 23.58
CA ARG A 62 -5.14 -48.59 22.46
C ARG A 62 -3.98 -47.60 22.38
N TYR A 63 -3.30 -47.59 21.24
CA TYR A 63 -2.28 -46.60 20.91
C TYR A 63 -2.75 -45.71 19.78
N MET A 64 -2.73 -44.40 19.99
CA MET A 64 -2.82 -43.45 18.88
C MET A 64 -1.62 -43.65 17.96
N HIS A 65 -1.84 -43.64 16.64
CA HIS A 65 -0.73 -43.80 15.71
C HIS A 65 0.31 -42.72 15.97
N THR A 66 1.55 -43.15 16.20
CA THR A 66 2.67 -42.28 16.56
C THR A 66 3.78 -42.52 15.54
N PRO A 67 4.35 -41.50 14.90
CA PRO A 67 5.42 -41.70 13.93
C PRO A 67 6.68 -42.24 14.61
N GLN A 68 7.43 -43.10 13.91
CA GLN A 68 8.78 -43.46 14.34
C GLN A 68 9.63 -42.17 14.37
N ALA A 69 10.35 -41.91 15.48
CA ALA A 69 11.18 -40.69 15.64
C ALA A 69 12.16 -40.50 14.47
N GLN A 70 12.57 -39.31 14.03
CA GLN A 70 12.02 -37.94 13.96
C GLN A 70 12.81 -37.27 12.81
N ALA A 71 12.22 -36.33 12.04
CA ALA A 71 12.74 -35.63 10.84
C ALA A 71 12.22 -36.11 9.46
N VAL A 72 11.12 -36.86 9.41
CA VAL A 72 10.36 -37.03 8.16
C VAL A 72 9.36 -35.88 8.06
N PRO A 73 9.33 -35.11 6.95
CA PRO A 73 8.48 -33.94 6.82
C PRO A 73 7.00 -34.32 6.78
N CYS A 74 6.13 -33.34 7.00
CA CYS A 74 4.68 -33.57 7.16
C CYS A 74 3.94 -33.96 5.87
N ASP A 75 4.58 -33.81 4.70
CA ASP A 75 4.11 -34.24 3.38
C ASP A 75 4.51 -35.69 3.04
N GLU A 76 5.35 -36.31 3.87
CA GLU A 76 5.75 -37.71 3.76
C GLU A 76 5.07 -38.59 4.81
N THR A 77 4.91 -39.88 4.49
CA THR A 77 4.33 -40.86 5.40
C THR A 77 5.37 -41.84 5.95
N VAL A 78 5.26 -42.15 7.24
CA VAL A 78 6.06 -43.16 7.94
C VAL A 78 5.16 -44.25 8.53
N PRO A 79 5.66 -45.49 8.70
CA PRO A 79 4.92 -46.50 9.43
C PRO A 79 4.75 -46.10 10.91
N CYS A 80 3.61 -46.48 11.48
CA CYS A 80 3.34 -46.32 12.91
C CYS A 80 4.44 -46.98 13.77
N ALA A 81 4.91 -46.27 14.79
CA ALA A 81 5.96 -46.71 15.71
C ALA A 81 5.61 -47.97 16.49
N TYR A 82 4.31 -48.25 16.65
CA TYR A 82 3.83 -49.48 17.27
C TYR A 82 3.76 -50.65 16.28
N GLY A 83 4.10 -50.46 15.00
CA GLY A 83 4.26 -51.55 14.04
C GLY A 83 2.96 -52.16 13.53
N CYS A 84 1.85 -51.42 13.64
CA CYS A 84 0.55 -51.88 13.16
C CYS A 84 0.42 -51.86 11.63
N GLY A 85 1.44 -51.37 10.91
CA GLY A 85 1.47 -51.29 9.45
C GLY A 85 0.83 -50.03 8.85
N THR A 86 0.07 -49.24 9.62
CA THR A 86 -0.52 -47.98 9.16
C THR A 86 0.57 -46.96 8.82
N GLN A 87 0.45 -46.33 7.65
CA GLN A 87 1.27 -45.18 7.25
C GLN A 87 0.61 -43.90 7.76
N ILE A 88 1.39 -43.04 8.41
CA ILE A 88 0.95 -41.77 9.01
C ILE A 88 1.93 -40.65 8.65
N ALA A 89 1.50 -39.38 8.73
CA ALA A 89 2.40 -38.26 8.47
C ALA A 89 3.65 -38.31 9.38
N GLY A 90 4.82 -38.03 8.81
CA GLY A 90 6.10 -38.02 9.54
C GLY A 90 6.14 -37.02 10.69
N GLN A 91 5.40 -35.92 10.55
CA GLN A 91 5.21 -34.89 11.56
C GLN A 91 3.80 -34.28 11.45
N ALA A 92 3.25 -33.80 12.58
CA ALA A 92 2.02 -33.01 12.58
C ALA A 92 2.22 -31.68 11.82
N HIS A 93 1.18 -31.23 11.11
CA HIS A 93 1.20 -29.91 10.46
C HIS A 93 1.24 -28.78 11.50
N SER A 94 2.06 -27.78 11.22
CA SER A 94 2.02 -26.48 11.89
C SER A 94 1.32 -25.47 10.97
N PHE A 95 0.43 -24.65 11.52
CA PHE A 95 -0.44 -23.74 10.76
C PHE A 95 -0.37 -22.31 11.30
N GLN A 96 0.65 -21.56 10.88
CA GLN A 96 0.84 -20.15 11.23
C GLN A 96 0.93 -19.25 9.98
N THR A 97 1.20 -19.85 8.82
CA THR A 97 1.42 -19.16 7.56
C THR A 97 0.11 -18.79 6.87
N HIS A 98 -0.14 -17.49 6.74
CA HIS A 98 -1.29 -16.97 6.01
C HIS A 98 -0.87 -16.57 4.61
N VAL A 99 -1.53 -17.14 3.59
CA VAL A 99 -1.19 -16.92 2.19
C VAL A 99 -2.37 -16.28 1.48
N SER A 100 -2.13 -15.18 0.76
CA SER A 100 -3.17 -14.54 -0.05
C SER A 100 -3.67 -15.47 -1.16
N ASN A 101 -4.97 -15.46 -1.38
CA ASN A 101 -5.61 -16.17 -2.49
C ASN A 101 -5.77 -15.30 -3.74
N GLY A 102 -5.49 -14.00 -3.65
CA GLY A 102 -5.60 -13.05 -4.77
C GLY A 102 -7.03 -12.63 -5.14
N ASP A 103 -8.04 -13.12 -4.43
CA ASP A 103 -9.48 -12.85 -4.65
C ASP A 103 -10.11 -12.01 -3.52
N GLY A 104 -9.29 -11.40 -2.67
CA GLY A 104 -9.74 -10.70 -1.47
C GLY A 104 -9.84 -11.58 -0.23
N THR A 105 -9.43 -12.84 -0.31
CA THR A 105 -9.30 -13.75 0.82
C THR A 105 -7.85 -14.23 1.01
N HIS A 106 -7.61 -14.93 2.13
CA HIS A 106 -6.40 -15.67 2.39
C HIS A 106 -6.74 -17.03 3.00
N ARG A 107 -5.76 -17.93 2.99
CA ARG A 107 -5.84 -19.26 3.60
C ARG A 107 -4.76 -19.43 4.66
N LEU A 108 -5.02 -20.32 5.63
CA LEU A 108 -4.05 -20.76 6.62
C LEU A 108 -3.43 -22.08 6.15
N GLN A 109 -2.20 -21.98 5.62
CA GLN A 109 -1.46 -23.11 5.04
C GLN A 109 -0.46 -23.67 6.06
N CYS A 110 -0.07 -24.92 5.86
CA CYS A 110 1.03 -25.51 6.60
C CYS A 110 2.31 -24.67 6.42
N ASP A 111 3.06 -24.52 7.50
CA ASP A 111 4.30 -23.73 7.51
C ASP A 111 5.43 -24.37 6.70
N ASN A 112 5.32 -25.67 6.40
CA ASN A 112 6.24 -26.35 5.49
C ASN A 112 5.93 -25.93 4.04
N PRO A 113 6.83 -25.24 3.33
CA PRO A 113 6.59 -24.79 1.96
C PRO A 113 6.40 -25.93 0.96
N ASP A 114 6.89 -27.13 1.27
CA ASP A 114 6.74 -28.33 0.44
C ASP A 114 5.42 -29.08 0.73
N CYS A 115 4.57 -28.54 1.62
CA CYS A 115 3.30 -29.14 2.02
C CYS A 115 2.09 -28.28 1.62
N ASP A 116 1.18 -28.87 0.85
CA ASP A 116 -0.02 -28.20 0.33
C ASP A 116 -1.24 -28.27 1.27
N GLN A 117 -1.08 -28.72 2.52
CA GLN A 117 -2.18 -28.83 3.47
C GLN A 117 -2.67 -27.45 3.93
N VAL A 118 -4.00 -27.28 3.94
CA VAL A 118 -4.69 -26.05 4.32
C VAL A 118 -5.67 -26.35 5.44
N LEU A 119 -5.59 -25.59 6.54
CA LEU A 119 -6.49 -25.75 7.68
C LEU A 119 -7.78 -24.93 7.51
N VAL A 120 -7.65 -23.70 7.03
CA VAL A 120 -8.78 -22.79 6.79
C VAL A 120 -8.60 -22.15 5.43
N GLU A 121 -9.67 -22.17 4.63
CA GLU A 121 -9.71 -21.58 3.31
C GLU A 121 -10.63 -20.35 3.27
N GLN A 122 -10.46 -19.50 2.27
CA GLN A 122 -11.40 -18.41 1.94
C GLN A 122 -11.70 -17.43 3.09
N THR A 123 -10.71 -17.15 3.96
CA THR A 123 -10.87 -16.17 5.04
C THR A 123 -10.76 -14.75 4.47
N PRO A 124 -11.78 -13.88 4.63
CA PRO A 124 -11.73 -12.53 4.08
C PRO A 124 -10.53 -11.73 4.59
N CYS A 125 -9.85 -11.03 3.69
CA CYS A 125 -8.81 -10.08 4.06
C CYS A 125 -9.40 -8.89 4.81
N SER A 126 -8.62 -8.37 5.77
CA SER A 126 -9.00 -7.22 6.58
C SER A 126 -7.79 -6.36 6.97
N GLY A 127 -8.08 -5.12 7.39
CA GLY A 127 -7.09 -4.12 7.81
C GLY A 127 -6.42 -3.35 6.67
N GLY A 128 -5.50 -2.46 7.02
CA GLY A 128 -4.85 -1.57 6.06
C GLY A 128 -5.74 -0.42 5.57
N THR A 129 -5.18 0.43 4.70
CA THR A 129 -5.87 1.59 4.13
C THR A 129 -5.55 1.66 2.65
N ALA A 130 -6.59 1.70 1.81
CA ALA A 130 -6.43 1.91 0.39
C ALA A 130 -6.07 3.37 0.09
N THR A 131 -5.42 3.59 -1.04
CA THR A 131 -5.09 4.92 -1.55
C THR A 131 -5.52 5.03 -3.01
N CYS A 132 -5.46 6.24 -3.57
CA CYS A 132 -5.77 6.43 -4.99
C CYS A 132 -4.77 5.74 -5.95
N SER A 133 -3.61 5.27 -5.46
CA SER A 133 -2.62 4.56 -6.27
C SER A 133 -2.53 3.06 -5.96
N SER A 134 -2.96 2.61 -4.78
CA SER A 134 -2.81 1.22 -4.32
C SER A 134 -4.03 0.72 -3.55
N PRO A 135 -4.39 -0.58 -3.66
CA PRO A 135 -5.38 -1.21 -2.80
C PRO A 135 -4.88 -1.27 -1.35
N ALA A 136 -5.77 -1.64 -0.42
CA ALA A 136 -5.39 -1.91 0.96
C ALA A 136 -4.50 -3.17 1.03
N VAL A 137 -3.67 -3.27 2.07
CA VAL A 137 -2.84 -4.44 2.33
C VAL A 137 -3.37 -5.14 3.57
N CYS A 138 -3.66 -6.44 3.45
CA CYS A 138 -4.19 -7.22 4.56
C CYS A 138 -3.14 -7.33 5.67
N VAL A 139 -3.54 -7.03 6.90
CA VAL A 139 -2.62 -7.08 8.05
C VAL A 139 -2.26 -8.50 8.49
N ILE A 140 -2.97 -9.51 7.97
CA ILE A 140 -2.79 -10.91 8.32
C ILE A 140 -1.85 -11.60 7.32
N CYS A 141 -2.18 -11.57 6.02
CA CYS A 141 -1.40 -12.26 4.98
C CYS A 141 -0.41 -11.36 4.23
N GLY A 142 -0.45 -10.04 4.45
CA GLY A 142 0.38 -9.07 3.72
C GLY A 142 0.02 -8.90 2.24
N GLY A 143 -1.01 -9.58 1.75
CA GLY A 143 -1.47 -9.47 0.36
C GLY A 143 -2.32 -8.22 0.10
N PRO A 144 -2.20 -7.59 -1.08
CA PRO A 144 -3.11 -6.52 -1.48
C PRO A 144 -4.54 -7.06 -1.67
N TYR A 145 -5.55 -6.27 -1.31
CA TYR A 145 -6.95 -6.66 -1.49
C TYR A 145 -7.88 -5.44 -1.61
N GLY A 146 -9.03 -5.66 -2.26
CA GLY A 146 -10.05 -4.63 -2.48
C GLY A 146 -9.66 -3.61 -3.57
N GLU A 147 -10.53 -2.63 -3.75
CA GLU A 147 -10.35 -1.54 -4.71
C GLU A 147 -9.48 -0.42 -4.16
N LYS A 148 -8.93 0.41 -5.06
CA LYS A 148 -8.26 1.66 -4.70
C LYS A 148 -9.27 2.67 -4.17
N ASP A 149 -8.83 3.54 -3.25
CA ASP A 149 -9.65 4.65 -2.77
C ASP A 149 -9.38 5.91 -3.60
N LEU A 150 -10.23 6.15 -4.59
CA LEU A 150 -10.15 7.29 -5.50
C LEU A 150 -10.54 8.64 -4.85
N SER A 151 -10.97 8.65 -3.58
CA SER A 151 -11.25 9.92 -2.87
C SER A 151 -10.00 10.55 -2.25
N THR A 152 -8.90 9.81 -2.14
CA THR A 152 -7.72 10.18 -1.34
C THR A 152 -6.62 10.90 -2.12
N HIS A 153 -6.93 11.53 -3.25
CA HIS A 153 -5.92 12.22 -4.06
C HIS A 153 -5.27 13.39 -3.32
N ILE A 154 -3.95 13.52 -3.47
CA ILE A 154 -3.19 14.70 -3.04
C ILE A 154 -2.88 15.51 -4.29
N TRP A 155 -3.47 16.69 -4.43
CA TRP A 155 -3.32 17.52 -5.62
C TRP A 155 -2.11 18.45 -5.52
N GLY A 156 -1.38 18.59 -6.62
CA GLY A 156 -0.22 19.48 -6.72
C GLY A 156 -0.57 20.90 -7.15
N ASP A 157 0.46 21.60 -7.64
CA ASP A 157 0.31 22.94 -8.21
C ASP A 157 -0.59 22.92 -9.46
N TRP A 158 -1.31 24.01 -9.67
CA TRP A 158 -2.22 24.16 -10.81
C TRP A 158 -1.49 24.75 -12.01
N VAL A 159 -1.54 24.05 -13.14
CA VAL A 159 -0.85 24.44 -14.38
C VAL A 159 -1.85 24.69 -15.50
N VAL A 160 -1.45 25.50 -16.48
CA VAL A 160 -2.27 25.81 -17.67
C VAL A 160 -2.51 24.54 -18.50
N ASP A 161 -3.77 24.27 -18.86
CA ASP A 161 -4.16 23.12 -19.70
C ASP A 161 -4.32 23.49 -21.18
N GLY A 162 -4.49 24.78 -21.49
CA GLY A 162 -4.44 25.34 -22.85
C GLY A 162 -5.79 25.45 -23.59
N ASP A 163 -6.85 24.86 -23.04
CA ASP A 163 -8.22 24.86 -23.59
C ASP A 163 -9.18 25.76 -22.77
N GLY A 164 -8.62 26.71 -22.03
CA GLY A 164 -9.37 27.51 -21.07
C GLY A 164 -9.50 26.85 -19.68
N MET A 165 -8.97 25.64 -19.50
CA MET A 165 -8.88 24.97 -18.20
C MET A 165 -7.47 25.13 -17.60
N HIS A 166 -7.40 24.90 -16.31
CA HIS A 166 -6.17 24.51 -15.63
C HIS A 166 -6.31 23.10 -15.07
N ARG A 167 -5.18 22.45 -14.82
CA ARG A 167 -5.14 21.12 -14.25
C ARG A 167 -4.18 21.02 -13.08
N SER A 168 -4.50 20.14 -12.14
CA SER A 168 -3.59 19.71 -11.08
C SER A 168 -3.46 18.19 -11.11
N GLY A 169 -2.22 17.73 -11.19
CA GLY A 169 -1.89 16.30 -11.14
C GLY A 169 -1.83 15.79 -9.72
N CYS A 170 -2.22 14.53 -9.50
CA CYS A 170 -2.01 13.90 -8.22
C CYS A 170 -0.51 13.70 -7.94
N LEU A 171 -0.05 14.11 -6.76
CA LEU A 171 1.35 13.96 -6.32
C LEU A 171 1.67 12.55 -5.81
N ARG A 172 0.66 11.68 -5.62
CA ARG A 172 0.90 10.32 -5.15
C ARG A 172 1.54 9.49 -6.27
N MET A 173 2.70 8.91 -5.99
CA MET A 173 3.43 8.06 -6.92
C MET A 173 2.56 6.91 -7.44
N GLY A 174 2.57 6.71 -8.77
CA GLY A 174 1.74 5.71 -9.44
C GLY A 174 0.27 6.08 -9.63
N CYS A 175 -0.10 7.35 -9.39
CA CYS A 175 -1.37 7.94 -9.79
C CYS A 175 -1.15 8.90 -10.96
N TRP A 176 -1.97 8.79 -12.01
CA TRP A 176 -1.92 9.68 -13.20
C TRP A 176 -3.20 10.49 -13.36
N GLU A 177 -4.04 10.55 -12.33
CA GLU A 177 -5.27 11.31 -12.35
C GLU A 177 -4.96 12.81 -12.39
N ASN A 178 -5.72 13.53 -13.21
CA ASN A 178 -5.65 14.98 -13.30
C ASN A 178 -7.01 15.57 -12.98
N ARG A 179 -7.05 16.44 -11.98
CA ARG A 179 -8.21 17.30 -11.76
C ARG A 179 -8.14 18.47 -12.74
N ARG A 180 -9.26 18.81 -13.36
CA ARG A 180 -9.41 19.98 -14.21
C ARG A 180 -10.47 20.91 -13.66
N ASP A 181 -10.25 22.19 -13.83
CA ASP A 181 -11.21 23.23 -13.49
C ASP A 181 -11.05 24.41 -14.46
N VAL A 182 -12.09 25.22 -14.59
CA VAL A 182 -12.15 26.32 -15.53
C VAL A 182 -11.25 27.46 -15.05
N CYS A 183 -10.39 27.98 -15.93
CA CYS A 183 -9.63 29.19 -15.62
C CYS A 183 -10.58 30.38 -15.47
N THR A 184 -10.82 30.82 -14.24
CA THR A 184 -11.46 32.11 -13.99
C THR A 184 -10.43 33.21 -14.21
N ARG A 185 -10.34 33.73 -15.44
CA ARG A 185 -9.39 34.81 -15.80
C ARG A 185 -9.97 36.18 -15.49
N TRP A 186 -9.10 37.09 -15.09
CA TRP A 186 -9.44 38.49 -14.84
C TRP A 186 -8.84 39.38 -15.91
N THR A 187 -9.62 40.36 -16.36
CA THR A 187 -9.17 41.40 -17.27
C THR A 187 -8.27 42.38 -16.54
N VAL A 188 -7.07 42.57 -17.09
CA VAL A 188 -6.02 43.44 -16.55
C VAL A 188 -5.63 44.43 -17.63
N ALA A 189 -5.61 45.72 -17.31
CA ALA A 189 -5.08 46.75 -18.20
C ALA A 189 -3.55 46.77 -18.09
N ALA A 190 -2.87 46.47 -19.19
CA ALA A 190 -1.42 46.58 -19.32
C ALA A 190 -0.99 48.06 -19.48
N ALA A 191 0.31 48.35 -19.37
CA ALA A 191 0.83 49.71 -19.42
C ALA A 191 0.64 50.37 -20.80
N ASP A 192 0.60 49.57 -21.86
CA ASP A 192 0.27 50.03 -23.22
C ASP A 192 -1.24 50.31 -23.44
N GLY A 193 -2.07 50.08 -22.43
CA GLY A 193 -3.53 50.25 -22.47
C GLY A 193 -4.30 49.05 -23.03
N GLN A 194 -3.62 47.96 -23.40
CA GLN A 194 -4.29 46.73 -23.83
C GLN A 194 -4.91 45.97 -22.64
N SER A 195 -5.97 45.21 -22.92
CA SER A 195 -6.62 44.34 -21.93
C SER A 195 -6.13 42.91 -22.08
N VAL A 196 -5.50 42.38 -21.03
CA VAL A 196 -4.95 41.02 -20.95
C VAL A 196 -5.77 40.18 -19.97
N GLN A 197 -5.97 38.90 -20.25
CA GLN A 197 -6.65 37.97 -19.35
C GLN A 197 -5.64 37.13 -18.56
N VAL A 198 -5.67 37.23 -17.24
CA VAL A 198 -4.74 36.50 -16.35
C VAL A 198 -5.51 35.62 -15.39
N CYS A 199 -5.14 34.34 -15.27
CA CYS A 199 -5.70 33.43 -14.27
C CYS A 199 -4.93 33.52 -12.95
N PRO A 200 -5.57 33.88 -11.81
CA PRO A 200 -4.89 33.98 -10.52
C PRO A 200 -4.49 32.64 -9.91
N VAL A 201 -4.97 31.52 -10.45
CA VAL A 201 -4.66 30.16 -9.94
C VAL A 201 -3.44 29.56 -10.62
N CYS A 202 -3.47 29.46 -11.95
CA CYS A 202 -2.41 28.83 -12.74
C CYS A 202 -1.43 29.83 -13.38
N GLY A 203 -1.69 31.14 -13.26
CA GLY A 203 -0.88 32.18 -13.88
C GLY A 203 -1.05 32.29 -15.40
N GLY A 204 -1.96 31.51 -16.01
CA GLY A 204 -2.14 31.50 -17.45
C GLY A 204 -2.54 32.86 -18.00
N ILE A 205 -1.87 33.25 -19.09
CA ILE A 205 -2.12 34.47 -19.84
C ILE A 205 -2.53 34.06 -21.25
N ASP A 206 -3.53 34.71 -21.84
CA ASP A 206 -3.98 34.36 -23.18
C ASP A 206 -2.92 34.68 -24.24
N GLY A 207 -2.47 33.66 -24.97
CA GLY A 207 -1.47 33.80 -26.03
C GLY A 207 -0.02 33.94 -25.56
N GLU A 208 0.22 34.00 -24.25
CA GLU A 208 1.51 34.33 -23.65
C GLU A 208 1.96 33.28 -22.62
N PRO A 209 3.27 33.22 -22.29
CA PRO A 209 3.77 32.37 -21.20
C PRO A 209 3.06 32.66 -19.87
N ALA A 210 2.76 31.61 -19.12
CA ALA A 210 2.12 31.73 -17.81
C ALA A 210 3.08 32.33 -16.77
N LEU A 211 2.51 33.03 -15.78
CA LEU A 211 3.24 33.45 -14.59
C LEU A 211 3.77 32.24 -13.81
N VAL A 212 5.01 32.36 -13.34
CA VAL A 212 5.74 31.28 -12.68
C VAL A 212 5.52 31.36 -11.18
N ARG A 213 5.35 30.21 -10.52
CA ARG A 213 5.18 30.14 -9.06
C ARG A 213 6.40 30.71 -8.35
N VAL A 214 6.15 31.61 -7.40
CA VAL A 214 7.17 32.16 -6.50
C VAL A 214 7.29 31.28 -5.28
N GLU A 215 8.49 30.75 -5.04
CA GLU A 215 8.80 29.98 -3.84
C GLU A 215 9.12 30.90 -2.66
N GLY A 216 8.76 30.46 -1.45
CA GLY A 216 9.04 31.22 -0.21
C GLY A 216 8.14 32.42 0.04
N ALA A 217 7.03 32.58 -0.69
CA ALA A 217 6.00 33.55 -0.34
C ALA A 217 5.28 33.14 0.95
N GLU A 218 5.12 34.08 1.87
CA GLU A 218 4.51 33.87 3.18
C GLU A 218 3.32 34.81 3.39
N TYR A 219 2.44 34.46 4.33
CA TYR A 219 1.34 35.34 4.73
C TYR A 219 1.15 35.33 6.25
N THR A 220 0.56 36.42 6.76
CA THR A 220 0.07 36.55 8.13
C THR A 220 -1.33 37.11 8.10
N MET A 221 -2.22 36.60 8.95
CA MET A 221 -3.59 37.11 9.04
C MET A 221 -3.61 38.49 9.67
N VAL A 222 -4.41 39.38 9.08
CA VAL A 222 -4.71 40.69 9.65
C VAL A 222 -6.09 40.66 10.29
N ASP A 223 -7.10 40.17 9.57
CA ASP A 223 -8.48 40.05 10.05
C ASP A 223 -9.22 38.92 9.32
N GLY A 224 -10.14 38.25 10.01
CA GLY A 224 -10.95 37.15 9.48
C GLY A 224 -10.41 35.74 9.74
N VAL A 225 -10.89 34.78 8.96
CA VAL A 225 -10.56 33.35 9.04
C VAL A 225 -9.73 32.96 7.83
N LEU A 226 -8.69 32.14 8.03
CA LEU A 226 -7.89 31.66 6.92
C LEU A 226 -8.74 30.78 5.99
N PRO A 227 -8.69 31.01 4.67
CA PRO A 227 -9.28 30.09 3.73
C PRO A 227 -8.62 28.72 3.83
N ASP A 228 -9.39 27.66 3.64
CA ASP A 228 -8.89 26.29 3.51
C ASP A 228 -8.09 26.18 2.20
N GLY A 229 -6.82 26.56 2.21
CA GLY A 229 -5.95 26.56 1.04
C GLY A 229 -4.53 27.04 1.34
N ALA A 230 -3.62 26.78 0.40
CA ALA A 230 -2.26 27.27 0.44
C ALA A 230 -2.13 28.58 -0.33
N LEU A 231 -1.28 29.49 0.17
CA LEU A 231 -0.90 30.67 -0.58
C LEU A 231 -0.19 30.25 -1.88
N CYS A 232 -0.66 30.80 -2.99
CA CYS A 232 -0.07 30.67 -4.31
C CYS A 232 0.24 32.08 -4.80
N VAL A 233 1.53 32.40 -4.93
CA VAL A 233 2.00 33.61 -5.59
C VAL A 233 2.67 33.21 -6.89
N ARG A 234 2.35 33.91 -7.97
CA ARG A 234 3.02 33.73 -9.25
C ARG A 234 3.46 35.06 -9.79
N GLU A 235 4.62 35.13 -10.43
CA GLU A 235 5.19 36.36 -10.98
C GLU A 235 5.71 36.12 -12.39
N GLY A 236 5.79 37.20 -13.16
CA GLY A 236 6.29 37.19 -14.53
C GLY A 236 6.06 38.53 -15.20
N THR A 237 6.11 38.51 -16.52
CA THR A 237 6.05 39.73 -17.35
C THR A 237 4.96 39.57 -18.39
N LEU A 238 4.13 40.61 -18.57
CA LEU A 238 3.16 40.70 -19.65
C LEU A 238 3.87 41.02 -20.98
N ALA A 239 3.15 40.90 -22.09
CA ALA A 239 3.71 41.10 -23.44
C ALA A 239 4.34 42.50 -23.65
N ASP A 240 3.85 43.52 -22.94
CA ASP A 240 4.34 44.90 -23.01
C ASP A 240 5.56 45.18 -22.10
N GLY A 241 6.05 44.17 -21.38
CA GLY A 241 7.15 44.32 -20.41
C GLY A 241 6.68 44.66 -18.99
N THR A 242 5.38 44.87 -18.75
CA THR A 242 4.84 45.11 -17.42
C THR A 242 5.03 43.89 -16.54
N ARG A 243 5.61 44.06 -15.34
CA ARG A 243 5.68 42.99 -14.34
C ARG A 243 4.33 42.76 -13.70
N ALA A 244 3.89 41.52 -13.66
CA ALA A 244 2.62 41.11 -13.09
C ALA A 244 2.81 39.99 -12.08
N MET A 245 1.98 40.01 -11.04
CA MET A 245 1.96 39.01 -9.99
C MET A 245 0.53 38.62 -9.66
N THR A 246 0.25 37.34 -9.48
CA THR A 246 -1.03 36.87 -8.92
C THR A 246 -0.83 36.43 -7.49
N VAL A 247 -1.77 36.76 -6.62
CA VAL A 247 -1.84 36.24 -5.25
C VAL A 247 -3.20 35.58 -5.08
N ALA A 248 -3.23 34.31 -4.70
CA ALA A 248 -4.46 33.56 -4.45
C ALA A 248 -4.25 32.51 -3.37
N PHE A 249 -5.36 32.03 -2.79
CA PHE A 249 -5.37 30.80 -2.02
C PHE A 249 -5.94 29.68 -2.87
N VAL A 250 -5.25 28.55 -2.87
CA VAL A 250 -5.57 27.39 -3.70
C VAL A 250 -5.63 26.16 -2.83
N SER A 251 -6.74 25.44 -2.91
CA SER A 251 -6.97 24.20 -2.18
C SER A 251 -6.95 23.01 -3.13
N GLU A 252 -7.18 21.83 -2.56
CA GLU A 252 -7.45 20.61 -3.31
C GLU A 252 -8.64 20.77 -4.26
N SER A 253 -9.65 21.57 -3.91
CA SER A 253 -10.83 21.85 -4.74
C SER A 253 -10.62 22.99 -5.73
N GLY A 254 -9.40 23.54 -5.85
CA GLY A 254 -9.09 24.65 -6.74
C GLY A 254 -9.10 26.01 -6.03
N PHE A 255 -9.70 27.01 -6.68
CA PHE A 255 -9.68 28.39 -6.20
C PHE A 255 -10.47 28.57 -4.89
N VAL A 256 -9.86 29.25 -3.92
CA VAL A 256 -10.55 29.64 -2.68
C VAL A 256 -10.73 31.15 -2.64
N SER A 257 -11.98 31.59 -2.70
CA SER A 257 -12.32 32.99 -2.47
C SER A 257 -12.32 33.28 -0.97
N THR A 258 -11.74 34.41 -0.57
CA THR A 258 -11.82 34.93 0.80
C THR A 258 -11.95 36.44 0.75
N ASP A 259 -12.80 37.00 1.61
CA ASP A 259 -12.89 38.45 1.81
C ASP A 259 -11.97 38.92 2.95
N SER A 260 -11.24 37.98 3.56
CA SER A 260 -10.34 38.24 4.69
C SER A 260 -9.14 39.07 4.26
N ALA A 261 -8.68 39.92 5.17
CA ALA A 261 -7.48 40.72 5.00
C ALA A 261 -6.27 39.96 5.54
N PHE A 262 -5.23 39.84 4.71
CA PHE A 262 -3.98 39.21 5.08
C PHE A 262 -2.80 40.03 4.58
N ARG A 263 -1.70 39.98 5.30
CA ARG A 263 -0.44 40.57 4.89
C ARG A 263 0.39 39.49 4.22
N VAL A 264 0.77 39.74 2.98
CA VAL A 264 1.62 38.84 2.19
C VAL A 264 3.04 39.41 2.14
N THR A 265 4.02 38.52 2.21
CA THR A 265 5.45 38.82 2.02
C THR A 265 5.96 37.94 0.89
N VAL A 266 6.43 38.56 -0.18
CA VAL A 266 6.86 37.88 -1.41
C VAL A 266 8.34 38.15 -1.65
N PRO A 267 9.18 37.10 -1.74
CA PRO A 267 10.53 37.22 -2.25
C PRO A 267 10.49 37.68 -3.70
N LEU A 268 11.09 38.85 -3.98
CA LEU A 268 11.13 39.42 -5.31
C LEU A 268 12.50 40.07 -5.54
N VAL A 269 12.97 39.95 -6.78
CA VAL A 269 14.13 40.72 -7.25
C VAL A 269 13.59 41.96 -7.99
N SER A 270 14.05 43.14 -7.59
CA SER A 270 13.82 44.39 -8.30
C SER A 270 15.03 45.29 -8.11
N GLU A 271 15.50 45.91 -9.19
CA GLU A 271 16.57 46.91 -9.18
C GLU A 271 16.05 48.35 -9.25
N GLN A 272 14.73 48.51 -9.37
CA GLN A 272 14.04 49.79 -9.51
C GLN A 272 12.94 49.89 -8.47
N ASP A 273 12.66 51.12 -8.05
CA ASP A 273 11.46 51.44 -7.26
C ASP A 273 10.21 51.30 -8.15
N PHE A 274 9.09 50.92 -7.54
CA PHE A 274 7.86 50.64 -8.28
C PHE A 274 6.61 51.01 -7.49
N CYS A 275 5.56 51.41 -8.20
CA CYS A 275 4.20 51.43 -7.68
C CYS A 275 3.60 50.04 -7.78
N LEU A 276 2.89 49.62 -6.72
CA LEU A 276 2.14 48.37 -6.70
C LEU A 276 0.65 48.66 -6.92
N LEU A 277 0.09 48.21 -8.04
CA LEU A 277 -1.32 48.36 -8.36
C LEU A 277 -2.05 47.03 -8.19
N ARG A 278 -3.20 47.02 -7.51
CA ARG A 278 -4.10 45.87 -7.46
C ARG A 278 -5.17 45.97 -8.55
N VAL A 279 -5.42 44.87 -9.24
CA VAL A 279 -6.47 44.69 -10.24
C VAL A 279 -7.41 43.57 -9.79
N GLY A 280 -8.67 43.94 -9.54
CA GLY A 280 -9.75 43.00 -9.24
C GLY A 280 -10.63 42.72 -10.46
N PRO A 281 -11.62 41.82 -10.34
CA PRO A 281 -12.53 41.46 -11.43
C PRO A 281 -13.28 42.69 -11.96
N GLY A 282 -13.01 43.08 -13.21
CA GLY A 282 -13.69 44.21 -13.87
C GLY A 282 -13.43 45.59 -13.24
N SER A 283 -12.42 45.72 -12.39
CA SER A 283 -12.10 46.98 -11.70
C SER A 283 -10.91 47.70 -12.36
N VAL A 284 -10.88 49.02 -12.24
CA VAL A 284 -9.67 49.80 -12.58
C VAL A 284 -8.51 49.47 -11.64
N PRO A 285 -7.25 49.45 -12.12
CA PRO A 285 -6.09 49.30 -11.26
C PRO A 285 -6.08 50.37 -10.16
N THR A 286 -5.85 49.95 -8.92
CA THR A 286 -5.79 50.85 -7.75
C THR A 286 -4.47 50.68 -7.05
N GLU A 287 -3.78 51.77 -6.75
CA GLU A 287 -2.51 51.74 -6.03
C GLU A 287 -2.72 51.24 -4.59
N ILE A 288 -1.84 50.34 -4.16
CA ILE A 288 -1.84 49.81 -2.80
C ILE A 288 -0.52 50.11 -2.09
N ARG A 289 -0.63 50.41 -0.79
CA ARG A 289 0.54 50.64 0.05
C ARG A 289 1.32 49.34 0.21
N HIS A 290 2.63 49.46 0.06
CA HIS A 290 3.55 48.36 0.21
C HIS A 290 4.87 48.84 0.84
N THR A 291 5.70 47.88 1.26
CA THR A 291 7.09 48.09 1.62
C THR A 291 7.94 47.13 0.81
N PHE A 292 9.05 47.61 0.24
CA PHE A 292 10.04 46.76 -0.41
C PHE A 292 11.40 47.00 0.24
N SER A 293 11.96 45.98 0.87
CA SER A 293 13.26 46.07 1.53
C SER A 293 13.95 44.72 1.53
N SER A 294 15.27 44.70 1.26
CA SER A 294 16.08 43.48 1.27
C SER A 294 15.52 42.33 0.40
N GLY A 295 14.92 42.67 -0.76
CA GLY A 295 14.34 41.69 -1.68
C GLY A 295 12.99 41.11 -1.24
N LEU A 296 12.33 41.71 -0.24
CA LEU A 296 11.02 41.28 0.24
C LEU A 296 9.99 42.38 0.00
N LEU A 297 8.96 42.06 -0.78
CA LEU A 297 7.77 42.88 -0.98
C LEU A 297 6.70 42.49 0.04
N THR A 298 6.27 43.43 0.87
CA THR A 298 5.20 43.21 1.86
C THR A 298 4.06 44.19 1.65
N PHE A 299 2.83 43.67 1.59
CA PHE A 299 1.61 44.49 1.46
C PHE A 299 0.40 43.75 2.04
N GLN A 300 -0.68 44.50 2.26
CA GLN A 300 -1.96 43.91 2.66
C GLN A 300 -2.79 43.61 1.41
N ALA A 301 -3.25 42.37 1.29
CA ALA A 301 -4.17 41.91 0.27
C ALA A 301 -5.54 41.62 0.92
N GLN A 302 -6.58 41.76 0.11
CA GLN A 302 -7.93 41.32 0.46
C GLN A 302 -8.39 40.37 -0.63
N GLY A 303 -8.49 39.09 -0.26
CA GLY A 303 -8.75 38.02 -1.21
C GLY A 303 -7.71 37.88 -2.33
N PRO A 304 -8.04 37.08 -3.34
CA PRO A 304 -7.19 36.91 -4.51
C PRO A 304 -7.08 38.21 -5.32
N GLY A 305 -6.00 38.34 -6.06
CA GLY A 305 -5.59 39.58 -6.71
C GLY A 305 -4.68 39.33 -7.91
N VAL A 306 -4.83 40.12 -8.97
CA VAL A 306 -3.70 40.39 -9.88
C VAL A 306 -3.08 41.71 -9.45
N TYR A 307 -1.76 41.78 -9.45
CA TYR A 307 -0.97 42.94 -9.04
C TYR A 307 -0.01 43.31 -10.15
N LEU A 308 0.13 44.60 -10.43
CA LEU A 308 1.06 45.14 -11.40
C LEU A 308 2.16 45.91 -10.66
N LEU A 309 3.41 45.67 -11.06
CA LEU A 309 4.57 46.39 -10.57
C LEU A 309 5.02 47.33 -11.69
N LEU A 310 4.70 48.62 -11.56
CA LEU A 310 5.05 49.65 -12.53
C LEU A 310 6.24 50.45 -12.02
N PRO A 311 7.30 50.70 -12.81
CA PRO A 311 8.40 51.56 -12.38
C PRO A 311 7.91 52.94 -11.93
N GLU A 312 8.47 53.48 -10.85
CA GLU A 312 8.24 54.88 -10.50
C GLU A 312 8.87 55.79 -11.56
N ALA A 313 8.15 56.86 -11.93
CA ALA A 313 8.55 57.82 -12.96
C ALA A 313 9.53 58.88 -12.45
#